data_AF-A0A2J7QWJ6-F1
#
_entry.id   AF-A0A2J7QWJ6-F1
#
_cell.length_a   1.000
_cell.length_b   1.000
_cell.length_c   1.000
_cell.angle_alpha   90.00
_cell.angle_beta   90.00
_cell.angle_gamma   90.00
#
_symmetry.space_group_name_H-M   'P 1'
#
loop_
_entity.id
_entity.type
_entity.pdbx_description
1 polymer ?
#
loop_
_entity_poly.entity_id
_entity_poly.type
_entity_poly.pdbx_seq_one_letter_code
_entity_poly.pdbx_strand_id
1 'polypeptide(L)'
;MIALFYVQQLEVPIIPPVATLQEGVDNKVIIDGWECSINTNISPQNSNRMSVPEMLCGFFKFFSTFDYQMNVICPLVGTSVPKSVFHTPEELPEAMKHYKEYMSTCGSDSVGLRVDCDMCVQDAFELRHNVTSGVSSKVLENFKKYCEAAAKACDEELSSTDSAGPTFLKKLFDESTKPVELPLCHITIPLEKYLTCKFPQNLDSPQDESSASTEDELRKGLYKSVLKFLIEIFEDIMKFEVQIEEFEHNSKIQKLEGQSDIGENVLDCGGVTEIHCSGYCKTWTGRKHVPKKVELPANMVTIMKEKIISDFLFKKFKEQASTCDPVVTFRCIFRPKKEPTRVILELSDKKSYKGDFKVLAGFLNGRVPIWIERCMTWQQQVAKKQV
;
A
#
# COMPACT_ATOMS: atom_id res chain seq x y z
N MET A 1 1.41 -13.45 21.69
CA MET A 1 2.77 -13.54 21.12
C MET A 1 3.45 -12.19 20.97
N ILE A 2 2.96 -11.26 20.13
CA ILE A 2 3.66 -9.97 19.91
C ILE A 2 3.82 -9.09 21.16
N ALA A 3 2.85 -9.10 22.08
CA ALA A 3 2.96 -8.37 23.35
C ALA A 3 4.05 -8.96 24.26
N LEU A 4 4.16 -10.30 24.32
CA LEU A 4 5.23 -11.00 25.05
C LEU A 4 6.59 -10.65 24.46
N PHE A 5 6.71 -10.72 23.14
CA PHE A 5 7.94 -10.35 22.44
C PHE A 5 8.38 -8.92 22.75
N TYR A 6 7.45 -7.96 22.72
CA TYR A 6 7.76 -6.57 23.02
C TYR A 6 8.31 -6.39 24.44
N VAL A 7 7.71 -7.03 25.44
CA VAL A 7 8.21 -6.90 26.81
C VAL A 7 9.54 -7.64 27.05
N GLN A 8 9.94 -8.52 26.14
CA GLN A 8 11.31 -9.08 26.06
C GLN A 8 12.32 -8.09 25.45
N GLN A 9 11.87 -7.13 24.62
CA GLN A 9 12.75 -6.14 23.96
C GLN A 9 13.05 -4.92 24.82
N LEU A 10 12.44 -4.79 26.00
CA LEU A 10 12.69 -3.66 26.89
C LEU A 10 14.14 -3.68 27.39
N GLU A 11 14.71 -2.51 27.66
CA GLU A 11 16.09 -2.38 28.19
C GLU A 11 16.30 -3.23 29.45
N VAL A 12 15.29 -3.27 30.32
CA VAL A 12 15.15 -4.25 31.39
C VAL A 12 13.98 -5.17 31.03
N PRO A 13 14.23 -6.36 30.45
CA PRO A 13 13.17 -7.27 30.04
C PRO A 13 12.25 -7.65 31.21
N ILE A 14 10.94 -7.60 30.98
CA ILE A 14 9.97 -7.95 32.04
C ILE A 14 9.80 -9.46 32.15
N ILE A 15 9.85 -10.13 31.01
CA ILE A 15 9.86 -11.58 30.91
C ILE A 15 11.13 -11.98 30.16
N PRO A 16 11.77 -13.08 30.55
CA PRO A 16 12.91 -13.59 29.80
C PRO A 16 12.47 -14.26 28.48
N PRO A 17 13.41 -14.56 27.57
CA PRO A 17 13.20 -15.47 26.45
C PRO A 17 12.62 -16.82 26.90
N VAL A 18 11.81 -17.48 26.08
CA VAL A 18 11.27 -18.81 26.43
C VAL A 18 12.38 -19.86 26.53
N ALA A 19 13.47 -19.71 25.77
CA ALA A 19 14.65 -20.55 25.91
C ALA A 19 15.24 -20.52 27.33
N THR A 20 15.30 -19.35 27.96
CA THR A 20 15.73 -19.21 29.37
C THR A 20 14.76 -19.90 30.32
N LEU A 21 13.46 -19.87 30.01
CA LEU A 21 12.46 -20.59 30.79
C LEU A 21 12.55 -22.11 30.66
N GLN A 22 13.13 -22.62 29.57
CA GLN A 22 13.37 -24.05 29.35
C GLN A 22 14.63 -24.55 30.08
N GLU A 23 15.48 -23.65 30.59
CA GLU A 23 16.72 -24.00 31.30
C GLU A 23 16.45 -24.53 32.72
N GLY A 24 17.30 -25.44 33.19
CA GLY A 24 17.25 -25.98 34.54
C GLY A 24 16.02 -26.84 34.85
N VAL A 25 15.33 -27.35 33.82
CA VAL A 25 14.24 -28.32 33.96
C VAL A 25 14.82 -29.73 33.91
N ASP A 26 14.69 -30.48 35.02
CA ASP A 26 15.19 -31.86 35.12
C ASP A 26 14.46 -32.83 34.19
N ASN A 27 13.13 -32.70 34.10
CA ASN A 27 12.27 -33.56 33.29
C ASN A 27 11.72 -32.79 32.09
N LYS A 28 12.37 -32.94 30.94
CA LYS A 28 11.95 -32.28 29.71
C LYS A 28 10.63 -32.83 29.19
N VAL A 29 9.71 -31.94 28.85
CA VAL A 29 8.42 -32.27 28.24
C VAL A 29 8.52 -32.02 26.73
N ILE A 30 8.47 -33.11 25.94
CA ILE A 30 8.50 -33.04 24.47
C ILE A 30 7.11 -33.41 23.93
N ILE A 31 6.51 -32.52 23.14
CA ILE A 31 5.20 -32.73 22.49
C ILE A 31 5.40 -32.53 20.98
N ASP A 32 5.05 -33.52 20.18
CA ASP A 32 5.21 -33.51 18.71
C ASP A 32 6.62 -33.13 18.23
N GLY A 33 7.65 -33.52 18.99
CA GLY A 33 9.05 -33.23 18.70
C GLY A 33 9.54 -31.86 19.16
N TRP A 34 8.68 -31.07 19.83
CA TRP A 34 9.00 -29.73 20.33
C TRP A 34 9.16 -29.72 21.85
N GLU A 35 10.16 -28.98 22.35
CA GLU A 35 10.36 -28.80 23.78
C GLU A 35 9.36 -27.81 24.38
N CYS A 36 8.45 -28.32 25.20
CA CYS A 36 7.41 -27.56 25.91
C CYS A 36 7.70 -27.41 27.42
N SER A 37 8.92 -27.74 27.84
CA SER A 37 9.40 -27.58 29.22
C SER A 37 9.38 -26.12 29.66
N ILE A 38 8.86 -25.84 30.85
CA ILE A 38 8.98 -24.52 31.48
C ILE A 38 9.38 -24.74 32.94
N ASN A 39 10.46 -24.09 33.35
CA ASN A 39 10.86 -24.02 34.74
C ASN A 39 9.85 -23.16 35.49
N THR A 40 9.11 -23.75 36.42
CA THR A 40 8.12 -23.03 37.23
C THR A 40 8.72 -22.39 38.48
N ASN A 41 10.00 -22.67 38.79
CA ASN A 41 10.70 -22.19 39.98
C ASN A 41 11.50 -20.91 39.70
N ILE A 42 10.91 -19.98 38.95
CA ILE A 42 11.57 -18.73 38.56
C ILE A 42 11.31 -17.68 39.63
N SER A 43 12.36 -17.02 40.11
CA SER A 43 12.21 -15.87 41.02
C SER A 43 11.65 -14.68 40.23
N PRO A 44 10.54 -14.04 40.66
CA PRO A 44 9.91 -12.95 39.94
C PRO A 44 10.64 -11.60 40.11
N GLN A 45 11.94 -11.61 40.44
CA GLN A 45 12.69 -10.38 40.63
C GLN A 45 12.90 -9.67 39.29
N ASN A 46 12.05 -8.70 39.03
CA ASN A 46 12.14 -7.78 37.92
C ASN A 46 12.43 -6.37 38.45
N SER A 47 13.49 -5.75 37.95
CA SER A 47 13.89 -4.38 38.29
C SER A 47 13.31 -3.31 37.37
N ASN A 48 12.51 -3.69 36.36
CA ASN A 48 11.85 -2.77 35.44
C ASN A 48 10.91 -1.84 36.22
N ARG A 49 11.03 -0.54 35.94
CA ARG A 49 10.28 0.54 36.60
C ARG A 49 9.27 1.22 35.67
N MET A 50 9.13 0.76 34.43
CA MET A 50 8.19 1.31 33.48
C MET A 50 6.76 1.11 34.00
N SER A 51 5.96 2.15 33.85
CA SER A 51 4.53 2.10 34.07
C SER A 51 3.81 1.41 32.91
N VAL A 52 2.59 0.92 33.16
CA VAL A 52 1.74 0.32 32.10
C VAL A 52 1.50 1.28 30.92
N PRO A 53 1.23 2.59 31.12
CA PRO A 53 1.13 3.53 30.01
C PRO A 53 2.41 3.64 29.19
N GLU A 54 3.59 3.73 29.83
CA GLU A 54 4.87 3.81 29.11
C GLU A 54 5.13 2.55 28.28
N MET A 55 4.86 1.37 28.84
CA MET A 55 4.96 0.11 28.11
C MET A 55 4.00 0.05 26.92
N LEU A 56 2.75 0.45 27.11
CA LEU A 56 1.74 0.39 26.05
C LEU A 56 2.06 1.39 24.92
N CYS A 57 2.52 2.58 25.26
CA CYS A 57 2.97 3.57 24.28
C CYS A 57 4.22 3.11 23.55
N GLY A 58 5.17 2.51 24.25
CA GLY A 58 6.36 1.91 23.64
C GLY A 58 6.02 0.73 22.73
N PHE A 59 5.01 -0.08 23.06
CA PHE A 59 4.51 -1.17 22.21
C PHE A 59 4.04 -0.64 20.85
N PHE A 60 3.23 0.43 20.86
CA PHE A 60 2.72 1.04 19.62
C PHE A 60 3.86 1.64 18.78
N LYS A 61 4.83 2.31 19.41
CA LYS A 61 6.02 2.85 18.72
C LYS A 61 6.89 1.76 18.11
N PHE A 62 7.12 0.68 18.86
CA PHE A 62 7.91 -0.46 18.42
C PHE A 62 7.30 -1.11 17.19
N PHE A 63 6.01 -1.47 17.25
CA PHE A 63 5.36 -2.19 16.15
C PHE A 63 4.93 -1.32 14.96
N SER A 64 4.81 0.01 15.12
CA SER A 64 4.60 0.88 13.94
C SER A 64 5.82 0.92 13.02
N THR A 65 7.02 0.74 13.58
CA THR A 65 8.30 0.86 12.86
C THR A 65 9.07 -0.45 12.69
N PHE A 66 8.64 -1.54 13.32
CA PHE A 66 9.26 -2.85 13.20
C PHE A 66 9.43 -3.29 11.73
N ASP A 67 10.58 -3.87 11.41
CA ASP A 67 10.88 -4.37 10.07
C ASP A 67 10.32 -5.79 9.89
N TYR A 68 9.03 -5.86 9.56
CA TYR A 68 8.31 -7.09 9.25
C TYR A 68 8.80 -7.77 7.96
N GLN A 69 9.44 -7.03 7.06
CA GLN A 69 9.87 -7.55 5.77
C GLN A 69 11.06 -8.49 5.96
N MET A 70 12.03 -8.08 6.78
CA MET A 70 13.28 -8.81 6.93
C MET A 70 13.31 -9.71 8.17
N ASN A 71 12.45 -9.49 9.16
CA ASN A 71 12.58 -10.15 10.46
C ASN A 71 11.38 -11.04 10.84
N VAL A 72 11.69 -12.09 11.60
CA VAL A 72 10.76 -12.94 12.33
C VAL A 72 10.72 -12.50 13.78
N ILE A 73 9.52 -12.33 14.33
CA ILE A 73 9.28 -12.10 15.74
C ILE A 73 9.41 -13.44 16.47
N CYS A 74 10.46 -13.61 17.27
CA CYS A 74 10.77 -14.89 17.92
C CYS A 74 10.79 -14.76 19.46
N PRO A 75 9.69 -15.16 20.14
CA PRO A 75 9.66 -15.16 21.60
C PRO A 75 10.55 -16.23 22.26
N LEU A 76 10.94 -17.26 21.52
CA LEU A 76 11.86 -18.30 21.99
C LEU A 76 13.22 -17.70 22.36
N VAL A 77 13.84 -17.01 21.42
CA VAL A 77 15.13 -16.33 21.65
C VAL A 77 14.96 -14.95 22.28
N GLY A 78 13.74 -14.41 22.26
CA GLY A 78 13.42 -13.09 22.81
C GLY A 78 14.07 -11.95 22.02
N THR A 79 14.41 -12.17 20.75
CA THR A 79 14.93 -11.17 19.81
C THR A 79 14.40 -11.45 18.40
N SER A 80 14.49 -10.48 17.50
CA SER A 80 14.13 -10.68 16.11
C SER A 80 15.17 -11.54 15.38
N VAL A 81 14.73 -12.50 14.58
CA VAL A 81 15.62 -13.37 13.78
C VAL A 81 15.44 -13.03 12.30
N PRO A 82 16.51 -12.78 11.52
CA PRO A 82 16.38 -12.48 10.10
C PRO A 82 15.75 -13.66 9.34
N LYS A 83 14.80 -13.37 8.46
CA LYS A 83 14.12 -14.38 7.63
C LYS A 83 15.09 -15.20 6.78
N SER A 84 16.20 -14.58 6.35
CA SER A 84 17.21 -15.24 5.52
C SER A 84 17.85 -16.46 6.19
N VAL A 85 18.02 -16.43 7.52
CA VAL A 85 18.67 -17.52 8.28
C VAL A 85 17.79 -18.77 8.34
N PHE A 86 16.47 -18.66 8.11
CA PHE A 86 15.59 -19.83 8.03
C PHE A 86 15.78 -20.66 6.75
N HIS A 87 16.55 -20.16 5.77
CA HIS A 87 16.98 -20.92 4.60
C HIS A 87 18.25 -21.73 4.86
N THR A 88 18.99 -21.42 5.93
CA THR A 88 20.24 -22.07 6.36
C THR A 88 20.10 -22.50 7.82
N PRO A 89 19.33 -23.58 8.12
CA PRO A 89 18.98 -23.96 9.49
C PRO A 89 20.18 -24.13 10.44
N GLU A 90 21.35 -24.48 9.92
CA GLU A 90 22.60 -24.62 10.67
C GLU A 90 23.01 -23.30 11.37
N GLU A 91 22.73 -22.16 10.72
CA GLU A 91 23.05 -20.80 11.19
C GLU A 91 22.06 -20.27 12.23
N LEU A 92 20.95 -20.98 12.49
CA LEU A 92 19.98 -20.56 13.51
C LEU A 92 20.60 -20.62 14.92
N PRO A 93 20.07 -19.85 15.89
CA PRO A 93 20.52 -19.91 17.27
C PRO A 93 20.41 -21.32 17.88
N GLU A 94 21.28 -21.65 18.85
CA GLU A 94 21.27 -22.96 19.52
C GLU A 94 19.96 -23.24 20.27
N ALA A 95 19.29 -22.20 20.74
CA ALA A 95 17.95 -22.29 21.31
C ALA A 95 16.94 -22.97 20.34
N MET A 96 17.17 -22.90 19.03
CA MET A 96 16.34 -23.52 18.00
C MET A 96 16.78 -24.94 17.61
N LYS A 97 17.57 -25.64 18.42
CA LYS A 97 18.09 -26.99 18.09
C LYS A 97 17.02 -27.97 17.60
N HIS A 98 15.83 -27.99 18.20
CA HIS A 98 14.73 -28.88 17.76
C HIS A 98 14.21 -28.52 16.37
N TYR A 99 14.26 -27.24 15.98
CA TYR A 99 13.98 -26.83 14.61
C TYR A 99 15.05 -27.34 13.66
N LYS A 100 16.34 -27.22 14.04
CA LYS A 100 17.46 -27.75 13.24
C LYS A 100 17.32 -29.26 13.03
N GLU A 101 17.11 -30.01 14.11
CA GLU A 101 16.90 -31.46 14.10
C GLU A 101 15.70 -31.84 13.22
N TYR A 102 14.58 -31.12 13.33
CA TYR A 102 13.40 -31.31 12.48
C TYR A 102 13.72 -31.11 10.98
N MET A 103 14.45 -30.05 10.63
CA MET A 103 14.85 -29.79 9.24
C MET A 103 15.84 -30.83 8.71
N SER A 104 16.77 -31.33 9.55
CA SER A 104 17.76 -32.33 9.15
C SER A 104 17.18 -33.75 9.01
N THR A 105 16.22 -34.14 9.86
CA THR A 105 15.65 -35.50 9.87
C THR A 105 14.59 -35.73 8.81
N CYS A 106 13.84 -34.70 8.42
CA CYS A 106 12.71 -34.82 7.50
C CYS A 106 13.06 -34.58 6.02
N GLY A 107 14.33 -34.26 5.69
CA GLY A 107 14.81 -34.13 4.31
C GLY A 107 14.04 -33.11 3.47
N SER A 108 13.89 -33.38 2.16
CA SER A 108 13.21 -32.51 1.18
C SER A 108 11.70 -32.34 1.41
N ASP A 109 11.09 -33.19 2.23
CA ASP A 109 9.65 -33.20 2.48
C ASP A 109 9.27 -32.39 3.74
N SER A 110 10.28 -31.85 4.45
CA SER A 110 10.11 -31.04 5.64
C SER A 110 9.54 -29.65 5.29
N VAL A 111 8.38 -29.32 5.86
CA VAL A 111 7.82 -27.96 5.77
C VAL A 111 8.35 -27.16 6.96
N GLY A 112 9.33 -26.29 6.69
CA GLY A 112 9.88 -25.34 7.65
C GLY A 112 8.96 -24.16 7.96
N LEU A 113 9.48 -23.20 8.72
CA LEU A 113 8.76 -21.96 9.04
C LEU A 113 8.48 -21.15 7.76
N ARG A 114 7.21 -20.83 7.50
CA ARG A 114 6.82 -19.98 6.38
C ARG A 114 7.17 -18.52 6.64
N VAL A 115 8.32 -18.11 6.12
CA VAL A 115 8.86 -16.74 6.23
C VAL A 115 8.47 -15.84 5.05
N ASP A 116 7.93 -16.41 3.98
CA ASP A 116 7.41 -15.76 2.76
C ASP A 116 6.04 -15.08 2.97
N CYS A 117 5.86 -14.47 4.13
CA CYS A 117 4.65 -13.77 4.53
C CYS A 117 4.97 -12.33 4.95
N ASP A 118 3.94 -11.49 4.90
CA ASP A 118 4.06 -10.07 5.28
C ASP A 118 4.40 -9.90 6.76
N MET A 119 3.90 -10.78 7.62
CA MET A 119 4.16 -10.79 9.06
C MET A 119 4.50 -12.20 9.52
N CYS A 120 5.66 -12.36 10.16
CA CYS A 120 6.10 -13.64 10.70
C CYS A 120 6.29 -13.55 12.21
N VAL A 121 5.39 -14.22 12.94
CA VAL A 121 5.49 -14.42 14.39
C VAL A 121 5.62 -15.90 14.63
N GLN A 122 6.78 -16.31 15.13
CA GLN A 122 7.04 -17.71 15.45
C GLN A 122 6.28 -18.11 16.71
N ASP A 123 5.71 -19.32 16.71
CA ASP A 123 5.29 -19.95 17.95
C ASP A 123 6.51 -20.21 18.85
N ALA A 124 6.35 -20.07 20.17
CA ALA A 124 7.47 -20.22 21.10
C ALA A 124 7.87 -21.68 21.34
N PHE A 125 7.00 -22.63 20.99
CA PHE A 125 7.21 -24.05 21.18
C PHE A 125 7.25 -24.78 19.84
N GLU A 126 6.20 -24.64 19.01
CA GLU A 126 6.16 -25.25 17.68
C GLU A 126 6.94 -24.39 16.67
N LEU A 127 8.27 -24.50 16.64
CA LEU A 127 9.13 -23.53 15.95
C LEU A 127 8.99 -23.49 14.41
N ARG A 128 8.35 -24.51 13.82
CA ARG A 128 7.95 -24.52 12.40
C ARG A 128 6.67 -23.72 12.11
N HIS A 129 5.95 -23.31 13.15
CA HIS A 129 4.66 -22.65 13.03
C HIS A 129 4.79 -21.13 13.09
N ASN A 130 4.24 -20.48 12.07
CA ASN A 130 4.05 -19.04 12.04
C ASN A 130 2.58 -18.74 12.36
N VAL A 131 2.33 -18.18 13.55
CA VAL A 131 0.97 -17.88 14.04
C VAL A 131 0.30 -16.76 13.24
N THR A 132 1.06 -16.00 12.44
CA THR A 132 0.55 -14.94 11.55
C THR A 132 0.58 -15.31 10.07
N SER A 133 0.73 -16.59 9.73
CA SER A 133 0.74 -17.06 8.32
C SER A 133 -0.52 -16.71 7.53
N GLY A 134 -1.67 -16.48 8.20
CA GLY A 134 -2.92 -16.02 7.57
C GLY A 134 -3.09 -14.49 7.49
N VAL A 135 -2.13 -13.70 7.97
CA VAL A 135 -2.22 -12.24 7.96
C VAL A 135 -1.90 -11.72 6.56
N SER A 136 -2.85 -11.00 5.95
CA SER A 136 -2.65 -10.35 4.66
C SER A 136 -1.88 -9.04 4.78
N SER A 137 -1.26 -8.59 3.70
CA SER A 137 -0.57 -7.29 3.63
C SER A 137 -1.47 -6.14 4.06
N LYS A 138 -2.78 -6.23 3.76
CA LYS A 138 -3.74 -5.21 4.15
C LYS A 138 -3.97 -5.15 5.66
N VAL A 139 -4.05 -6.31 6.31
CA VAL A 139 -4.20 -6.39 7.77
C VAL A 139 -2.94 -5.85 8.45
N LEU A 140 -1.75 -6.21 7.96
CA LEU A 140 -0.49 -5.68 8.48
C LEU A 140 -0.37 -4.16 8.27
N GLU A 141 -0.70 -3.66 7.08
CA GLU A 141 -0.67 -2.22 6.78
C GLU A 141 -1.61 -1.46 7.74
N ASN A 142 -2.82 -1.99 7.95
CA ASN A 142 -3.75 -1.41 8.90
C ASN A 142 -3.17 -1.46 10.32
N PHE A 143 -2.67 -2.62 10.78
CA PHE A 143 -2.05 -2.75 12.11
C PHE A 143 -0.96 -1.69 12.34
N LYS A 144 -0.04 -1.51 11.38
CA LYS A 144 0.99 -0.46 11.44
C LYS A 144 0.40 0.94 11.58
N LYS A 145 -0.64 1.27 10.80
CA LYS A 145 -1.33 2.58 10.87
C LYS A 145 -2.00 2.80 12.22
N TYR A 146 -2.65 1.77 12.77
CA TYR A 146 -3.26 1.84 14.10
C TYR A 146 -2.20 2.02 15.19
N CYS A 147 -1.09 1.29 15.12
CA CYS A 147 0.05 1.49 16.01
C CYS A 147 0.63 2.91 15.89
N GLU A 148 0.76 3.46 14.68
CA GLU A 148 1.25 4.82 14.48
C GLU A 148 0.29 5.88 15.08
N ALA A 149 -1.01 5.75 14.84
CA ALA A 149 -2.02 6.65 15.41
C ALA A 149 -2.05 6.57 16.94
N ALA A 150 -1.99 5.36 17.49
CA ALA A 150 -1.94 5.14 18.93
C ALA A 150 -0.66 5.72 19.55
N ALA A 151 0.49 5.58 18.88
CA ALA A 151 1.75 6.18 19.32
C ALA A 151 1.68 7.72 19.35
N LYS A 152 1.05 8.35 18.35
CA LYS A 152 0.82 9.81 18.33
C LYS A 152 -0.07 10.26 19.48
N ALA A 153 -1.18 9.57 19.72
CA ALA A 153 -2.08 9.87 20.84
C ALA A 153 -1.37 9.71 22.20
N CYS A 154 -0.46 8.74 22.31
CA CYS A 154 0.40 8.55 23.46
C CYS A 154 1.36 9.72 23.70
N ASP A 155 1.99 10.25 22.64
CA ASP A 155 2.92 11.37 22.75
C ASP A 155 2.23 12.67 23.18
N GLU A 156 1.01 12.91 22.68
CA GLU A 156 0.19 14.04 23.08
C GLU A 156 -0.15 14.01 24.58
N GLU A 157 -0.55 12.85 25.12
CA GLU A 157 -0.90 12.69 26.54
C GLU A 157 0.31 12.72 27.47
N LEU A 158 1.46 12.15 27.07
CA LEU A 158 2.70 12.20 27.87
C LEU A 158 3.26 13.63 27.98
N SER A 159 2.89 14.51 27.05
CA SER A 159 3.30 15.92 27.03
C SER A 159 2.37 16.85 27.84
N SER A 160 1.13 16.45 28.13
CA SER A 160 0.20 17.27 28.93
C SER A 160 0.40 17.02 30.42
N THR A 161 0.95 18.01 31.12
CA THR A 161 1.26 18.00 32.56
C THR A 161 0.03 17.99 33.51
N ASP A 162 -1.19 17.85 33.00
CA ASP A 162 -2.39 17.97 33.82
C ASP A 162 -2.78 16.64 34.48
N SER A 163 -2.61 16.62 35.80
CA SER A 163 -2.94 15.55 36.72
C SER A 163 -4.46 15.26 36.76
N ALA A 164 -4.93 14.30 35.96
CA ALA A 164 -6.26 13.68 36.14
C ALA A 164 -6.39 12.29 35.49
N GLY A 165 -5.54 11.33 35.88
CA GLY A 165 -5.68 9.92 35.53
C GLY A 165 -5.44 9.60 34.04
N PRO A 166 -5.34 8.30 33.67
CA PRO A 166 -5.00 7.92 32.31
C PRO A 166 -6.21 8.02 31.36
N THR A 167 -6.60 9.23 30.97
CA THR A 167 -7.54 9.47 29.85
C THR A 167 -7.07 8.87 28.53
N PHE A 168 -5.78 8.54 28.43
CA PHE A 168 -5.18 7.89 27.27
C PHE A 168 -5.88 6.57 26.88
N LEU A 169 -6.27 5.71 27.83
CA LEU A 169 -6.98 4.46 27.49
C LEU A 169 -8.32 4.78 26.83
N LYS A 170 -9.04 5.77 27.36
CA LYS A 170 -10.30 6.22 26.78
C LYS A 170 -10.09 6.73 25.36
N LYS A 171 -9.03 7.50 25.10
CA LYS A 171 -8.65 7.93 23.75
C LYS A 171 -8.35 6.75 22.82
N LEU A 172 -7.55 5.78 23.25
CA LEU A 172 -7.21 4.59 22.44
C LEU A 172 -8.43 3.76 22.04
N PHE A 173 -9.48 3.74 22.87
CA PHE A 173 -10.74 3.07 22.58
C PHE A 173 -11.80 4.00 21.95
N ASP A 174 -11.47 5.28 21.70
CA ASP A 174 -12.36 6.25 21.06
C ASP A 174 -12.26 6.14 19.52
N GLU A 175 -13.41 6.25 18.84
CA GLU A 175 -13.45 6.24 17.37
C GLU A 175 -12.64 7.39 16.75
N SER A 176 -12.41 8.49 17.48
CA SER A 176 -11.60 9.61 17.03
C SER A 176 -10.12 9.26 16.79
N THR A 177 -9.61 8.21 17.44
CA THR A 177 -8.21 7.76 17.26
C THR A 177 -8.05 6.72 16.17
N LYS A 178 -9.16 6.27 15.56
CA LYS A 178 -9.11 5.44 14.37
C LYS A 178 -8.31 6.21 13.31
N PRO A 179 -7.24 5.62 12.73
CA PRO A 179 -6.56 6.22 11.60
C PRO A 179 -7.61 6.55 10.55
N VAL A 180 -7.58 7.76 10.02
CA VAL A 180 -8.49 8.15 8.95
C VAL A 180 -8.23 7.20 7.78
N GLU A 181 -9.09 6.19 7.64
CA GLU A 181 -9.17 5.38 6.43
C GLU A 181 -9.68 6.34 5.36
N LEU A 182 -8.75 7.01 4.67
CA LEU A 182 -9.10 7.80 3.49
C LEU A 182 -9.93 6.86 2.60
N PRO A 183 -11.16 7.23 2.22
CA PRO A 183 -11.99 6.37 1.40
C PRO A 183 -11.18 5.96 0.19
N LEU A 184 -10.90 4.67 0.09
CA LEU A 184 -10.00 4.13 -0.92
C LEU A 184 -10.84 3.45 -2.00
N CYS A 185 -10.81 4.01 -3.20
CA CYS A 185 -11.46 3.43 -4.36
C CYS A 185 -10.40 2.88 -5.30
N HIS A 186 -10.51 1.61 -5.67
CA HIS A 186 -9.65 0.98 -6.66
C HIS A 186 -10.39 0.90 -7.99
N ILE A 187 -9.81 1.50 -9.02
CA ILE A 187 -10.31 1.39 -10.39
C ILE A 187 -9.32 0.53 -11.18
N THR A 188 -9.80 -0.57 -11.77
CA THR A 188 -8.97 -1.46 -12.58
C THR A 188 -9.23 -1.22 -14.06
N ILE A 189 -8.16 -1.03 -14.83
CA ILE A 189 -8.19 -0.85 -16.28
C ILE A 189 -7.46 -2.04 -16.91
N PRO A 190 -8.17 -3.04 -17.44
CA PRO A 190 -7.56 -4.18 -18.12
C PRO A 190 -6.99 -3.76 -19.49
N LEU A 191 -5.77 -4.18 -19.79
CA LEU A 191 -5.05 -3.81 -21.02
C LEU A 191 -4.59 -5.02 -21.85
N GLU A 192 -4.87 -6.23 -21.41
CA GLU A 192 -4.40 -7.48 -22.01
C GLU A 192 -4.80 -7.60 -23.48
N LYS A 193 -6.01 -7.15 -23.82
CA LYS A 193 -6.53 -7.17 -25.19
C LYS A 193 -5.78 -6.26 -26.18
N TYR A 194 -4.97 -5.32 -25.69
CA TYR A 194 -4.21 -4.41 -26.54
C TYR A 194 -2.78 -4.90 -26.82
N LEU A 195 -2.33 -5.97 -26.16
CA LEU A 195 -1.02 -6.59 -26.41
C LEU A 195 -0.94 -7.35 -27.75
N THR A 196 -2.07 -7.78 -28.30
CA THR A 196 -2.11 -8.63 -29.50
C THR A 196 -2.12 -7.85 -30.83
N CYS A 197 -2.25 -6.52 -30.79
CA CYS A 197 -2.26 -5.69 -31.99
C CYS A 197 -0.82 -5.38 -32.43
N LYS A 198 -0.26 -6.19 -33.33
CA LYS A 198 1.01 -5.90 -34.01
C LYS A 198 0.89 -4.55 -34.74
N PHE A 199 1.76 -3.60 -34.40
CA PHE A 199 2.10 -2.52 -35.33
C PHE A 199 2.75 -3.16 -36.56
N PRO A 200 2.41 -2.75 -37.80
CA PRO A 200 3.14 -3.21 -38.96
C PRO A 200 4.57 -2.67 -38.85
N GLN A 201 5.51 -3.58 -38.61
CA GLN A 201 6.93 -3.31 -38.78
C GLN A 201 7.14 -2.97 -40.25
N ASN A 202 7.79 -1.84 -40.53
CA ASN A 202 8.40 -1.63 -41.83
C ASN A 202 9.31 -2.83 -42.09
N LEU A 203 9.00 -3.61 -43.13
CA LEU A 203 9.89 -4.63 -43.64
C LEU A 203 11.16 -3.94 -44.10
N ASP A 204 12.25 -4.15 -43.37
CA ASP A 204 13.56 -4.50 -43.90
C ASP A 204 14.60 -4.48 -42.78
N SER A 205 14.67 -5.55 -41.98
CA SER A 205 15.87 -5.93 -41.21
C SER A 205 15.76 -7.40 -40.76
N PRO A 206 16.85 -8.21 -40.83
CA PRO A 206 16.83 -9.63 -40.48
C PRO A 206 16.59 -9.85 -38.98
N GLN A 207 15.82 -10.90 -38.67
CA GLN A 207 15.53 -11.36 -37.31
C GLN A 207 16.80 -11.83 -36.60
N ASP A 208 17.07 -11.27 -35.42
CA ASP A 208 17.41 -12.01 -34.19
C ASP A 208 17.62 -11.02 -33.03
N GLU A 209 16.78 -11.11 -31.98
CA GLU A 209 17.08 -10.85 -30.54
C GLU A 209 15.80 -10.61 -29.68
N SER A 210 15.51 -11.53 -28.75
CA SER A 210 14.65 -11.40 -27.55
C SER A 210 13.18 -10.92 -27.70
N SER A 211 12.23 -11.85 -27.88
CA SER A 211 10.77 -11.56 -27.87
C SER A 211 10.24 -10.88 -26.58
N ALA A 212 10.96 -10.99 -25.46
CA ALA A 212 10.58 -10.40 -24.17
C ALA A 212 10.81 -8.87 -24.09
N SER A 213 11.82 -8.34 -24.79
CA SER A 213 12.12 -6.90 -24.78
C SER A 213 11.04 -6.12 -25.55
N THR A 214 10.58 -6.65 -26.68
CA THR A 214 9.53 -6.04 -27.51
C THR A 214 8.18 -5.99 -26.80
N GLU A 215 7.80 -7.03 -26.04
CA GLU A 215 6.53 -7.04 -25.32
C GLU A 215 6.55 -6.07 -24.12
N ASP A 216 7.66 -5.98 -23.41
CA ASP A 216 7.82 -5.00 -22.33
C ASP A 216 7.83 -3.56 -22.85
N GLU A 217 8.42 -3.29 -24.01
CA GLU A 217 8.32 -1.99 -24.68
C GLU A 217 6.88 -1.63 -25.09
N LEU A 218 6.13 -2.61 -25.63
CA LEU A 218 4.71 -2.44 -25.93
C LEU A 218 3.90 -2.11 -24.67
N ARG A 219 4.13 -2.83 -23.56
CA ARG A 219 3.48 -2.56 -22.27
C ARG A 219 3.78 -1.15 -21.77
N LYS A 220 5.05 -0.71 -21.85
CA LYS A 220 5.44 0.67 -21.49
C LYS A 220 4.67 1.71 -22.32
N GLY A 221 4.56 1.51 -23.63
CA GLY A 221 3.78 2.37 -24.52
C GLY A 221 2.29 2.43 -24.16
N LEU A 222 1.70 1.29 -23.76
CA LEU A 222 0.32 1.22 -23.29
C LEU A 222 0.13 2.00 -21.99
N TYR A 223 1.00 1.81 -20.98
CA TYR A 223 0.90 2.54 -19.71
C TYR A 223 1.04 4.05 -19.91
N LYS A 224 1.98 4.49 -20.76
CA LYS A 224 2.14 5.90 -21.13
C LYS A 224 0.88 6.49 -21.77
N SER A 225 0.26 5.75 -22.68
CA SER A 225 -0.98 6.18 -23.35
C SER A 225 -2.13 6.28 -22.34
N VAL A 226 -2.28 5.31 -21.44
CA VAL A 226 -3.32 5.31 -20.41
C VAL A 226 -3.13 6.46 -19.42
N LEU A 227 -1.89 6.71 -18.96
CA LEU A 227 -1.60 7.83 -18.08
C LEU A 227 -1.95 9.18 -18.74
N LYS A 228 -1.56 9.37 -20.00
CA LYS A 228 -1.91 10.57 -20.78
C LYS A 228 -3.43 10.76 -20.86
N PHE A 229 -4.18 9.71 -21.23
CA PHE A 229 -5.63 9.80 -21.29
C PHE A 229 -6.27 10.05 -19.92
N LEU A 230 -5.70 9.50 -18.85
CA LEU A 230 -6.18 9.74 -17.50
C LEU A 230 -6.04 11.22 -17.11
N ILE A 231 -4.90 11.83 -17.40
CA ILE A 231 -4.66 13.27 -17.17
C ILE A 231 -5.65 14.10 -17.99
N GLU A 232 -5.78 13.82 -19.30
CA GLU A 232 -6.76 14.51 -20.15
C GLU A 232 -8.20 14.36 -19.65
N ILE A 233 -8.58 13.19 -19.10
CA ILE A 233 -9.89 12.99 -18.50
C ILE A 233 -10.06 13.88 -17.26
N PHE A 234 -9.06 13.93 -16.37
CA PHE A 234 -9.14 14.73 -15.15
C PHE A 234 -9.18 16.24 -15.46
N GLU A 235 -8.36 16.72 -16.39
CA GLU A 235 -8.31 18.13 -16.76
C GLU A 235 -9.50 18.53 -17.63
N ASP A 236 -9.72 17.86 -18.76
CA ASP A 236 -10.67 18.34 -19.76
C ASP A 236 -12.11 17.90 -19.50
N ILE A 237 -12.31 16.70 -18.97
CA ILE A 237 -13.65 16.18 -18.69
C ILE A 237 -14.03 16.52 -17.25
N MET A 238 -13.19 16.26 -16.27
CA MET A 238 -13.58 16.51 -14.88
C MET A 238 -13.40 17.97 -14.46
N LYS A 239 -12.58 18.75 -15.20
CA LYS A 239 -12.23 20.13 -14.87
C LYS A 239 -11.52 20.24 -13.53
N PHE A 240 -10.64 19.28 -13.25
CA PHE A 240 -9.75 19.30 -12.10
C PHE A 240 -8.48 20.05 -12.42
N GLU A 241 -7.96 20.75 -11.42
CA GLU A 241 -6.56 21.15 -11.40
C GLU A 241 -5.73 19.93 -11.02
N VAL A 242 -4.76 19.57 -11.86
CA VAL A 242 -3.97 18.35 -11.73
C VAL A 242 -2.51 18.72 -11.48
N GLN A 243 -1.90 18.12 -10.47
CA GLN A 243 -0.47 18.24 -10.17
C GLN A 243 0.12 16.83 -10.09
N ILE A 244 1.27 16.62 -10.71
CA ILE A 244 1.93 15.31 -10.79
C ILE A 244 3.19 15.35 -9.95
N GLU A 245 3.37 14.37 -9.07
CA GLU A 245 4.60 14.17 -8.29
C GLU A 245 5.21 12.81 -8.69
N GLU A 246 6.51 12.84 -9.04
CA GLU A 246 7.28 11.65 -9.39
C GLU A 246 8.13 11.21 -8.19
N PHE A 247 8.18 9.90 -7.93
CA PHE A 247 9.14 9.32 -6.99
C PHE A 247 10.44 9.03 -7.73
N GLU A 248 11.43 9.91 -7.58
CA GLU A 248 12.82 9.57 -7.92
C GLU A 248 13.36 8.56 -6.89
N HIS A 249 13.87 7.43 -7.37
CA HIS A 249 14.69 6.55 -6.55
C HIS A 249 16.00 7.29 -6.27
N ASN A 250 16.21 7.70 -5.01
CA ASN A 250 17.37 8.47 -4.55
C ASN A 250 18.69 8.09 -5.24
N SER A 251 19.26 9.03 -6.00
CA SER A 251 20.70 9.20 -6.18
C SER A 251 20.99 10.69 -6.31
N LYS A 252 21.81 11.21 -5.37
CA LYS A 252 22.24 12.60 -5.19
C LYS A 252 22.46 13.37 -6.51
N ILE A 253 22.03 14.65 -6.58
CA ILE A 253 22.85 15.87 -6.79
C ILE A 253 21.96 17.14 -6.88
N GLN A 254 22.58 18.26 -6.52
CA GLN A 254 22.07 19.61 -6.24
C GLN A 254 21.31 20.33 -7.37
N LYS A 255 20.41 21.24 -6.95
CA LYS A 255 19.71 22.26 -7.73
C LYS A 255 20.65 23.19 -8.53
N LEU A 256 20.17 23.63 -9.69
CA LEU A 256 20.32 25.01 -10.18
C LEU A 256 19.10 25.41 -11.03
N GLU A 257 18.82 26.71 -11.02
CA GLU A 257 17.56 27.37 -11.37
C GLU A 257 17.20 27.39 -12.86
N GLY A 258 15.89 27.40 -13.14
CA GLY A 258 15.25 28.30 -14.10
C GLY A 258 15.35 27.97 -15.58
N GLN A 259 14.32 27.30 -16.12
CA GLN A 259 13.56 27.76 -17.30
C GLN A 259 12.43 26.78 -17.62
N SER A 260 11.33 27.34 -18.12
CA SER A 260 10.18 26.62 -18.66
C SER A 260 10.62 25.86 -19.90
N ASP A 261 10.50 24.54 -19.88
CA ASP A 261 10.23 23.73 -21.05
C ASP A 261 9.62 22.41 -20.56
N ILE A 262 8.48 22.04 -21.14
CA ILE A 262 7.89 20.71 -21.01
C ILE A 262 8.79 19.78 -21.84
N GLY A 263 9.96 19.47 -21.27
CA GLY A 263 11.01 18.66 -21.88
C GLY A 263 10.69 17.17 -21.74
N GLU A 264 10.96 16.43 -22.81
CA GLU A 264 10.67 15.02 -23.09
C GLU A 264 11.23 13.96 -22.10
N ASN A 265 11.60 14.33 -20.87
CA ASN A 265 12.15 13.45 -19.85
C ASN A 265 11.09 12.68 -19.02
N VAL A 266 9.80 12.81 -19.35
CA VAL A 266 8.66 12.49 -18.46
C VAL A 266 8.44 10.98 -18.19
N LEU A 267 9.08 10.01 -18.85
CA LEU A 267 8.71 8.60 -18.62
C LEU A 267 9.87 7.61 -18.65
N ASP A 268 10.49 7.41 -17.49
CA ASP A 268 11.22 6.17 -17.22
C ASP A 268 10.30 5.15 -16.53
N CYS A 269 10.01 4.05 -17.23
CA CYS A 269 8.83 3.22 -16.98
C CYS A 269 9.11 2.08 -16.00
N GLY A 270 8.59 2.25 -14.77
CA GLY A 270 8.52 1.28 -13.68
C GLY A 270 7.97 1.88 -12.39
N GLY A 271 8.00 3.22 -12.28
CA GLY A 271 7.55 3.97 -11.12
C GLY A 271 6.03 4.04 -10.97
N VAL A 272 5.61 4.09 -9.71
CA VAL A 272 4.27 4.48 -9.31
C VAL A 272 4.16 6.00 -9.50
N THR A 273 3.16 6.48 -10.25
CA THR A 273 2.95 7.93 -10.45
C THR A 273 1.88 8.44 -9.49
N GLU A 274 2.16 9.55 -8.81
CA GLU A 274 1.21 10.20 -7.92
C GLU A 274 0.58 11.43 -8.58
N ILE A 275 -0.75 11.48 -8.59
CA ILE A 275 -1.52 12.55 -9.21
C ILE A 275 -2.39 13.20 -8.13
N HIS A 276 -2.18 14.47 -7.86
CA HIS A 276 -3.01 15.28 -6.97
C HIS A 276 -4.05 16.04 -7.79
N CYS A 277 -5.32 15.91 -7.41
CA CYS A 277 -6.44 16.51 -8.13
C CYS A 277 -7.25 17.42 -7.19
N SER A 278 -7.53 18.64 -7.65
CA SER A 278 -8.40 19.61 -6.98
C SER A 278 -9.56 20.00 -7.87
N GLY A 279 -10.79 19.79 -7.38
CA GLY A 279 -12.03 20.08 -8.11
C GLY A 279 -12.84 21.17 -7.43
N TYR A 280 -13.17 22.23 -8.19
CA TYR A 280 -13.91 23.39 -7.71
C TYR A 280 -15.42 23.33 -8.01
N CYS A 281 -15.84 22.42 -8.90
CA CYS A 281 -17.22 22.29 -9.33
C CYS A 281 -17.63 20.81 -9.38
N LYS A 282 -18.86 20.49 -8.98
CA LYS A 282 -19.39 19.11 -8.95
C LYS A 282 -19.79 18.60 -10.35
N THR A 283 -18.86 18.62 -11.30
CA THR A 283 -19.06 18.25 -12.72
C THR A 283 -19.50 16.79 -12.94
N TRP A 284 -19.34 15.92 -11.94
CA TRP A 284 -19.81 14.53 -11.95
C TRP A 284 -21.32 14.38 -11.65
N THR A 285 -21.98 15.44 -11.18
CA THR A 285 -23.41 15.43 -10.84
C THR A 285 -24.26 16.03 -11.96
N GLY A 286 -25.53 15.59 -12.08
CA GLY A 286 -26.49 16.19 -13.02
C GLY A 286 -26.24 15.94 -14.52
N ARG A 287 -25.17 15.21 -14.90
CA ARG A 287 -24.78 14.94 -16.30
C ARG A 287 -25.90 14.34 -17.16
N LYS A 288 -26.76 13.48 -16.58
CA LYS A 288 -27.87 12.82 -17.30
C LYS A 288 -28.89 13.79 -17.91
N HIS A 289 -29.01 15.01 -17.38
CA HIS A 289 -30.01 15.99 -17.83
C HIS A 289 -29.46 16.99 -18.84
N VAL A 290 -28.15 17.02 -19.06
CA VAL A 290 -27.48 18.00 -19.94
C VAL A 290 -27.79 17.77 -21.42
N PRO A 291 -27.83 16.53 -21.96
CA PRO A 291 -28.18 16.29 -23.37
C PRO A 291 -29.58 16.79 -23.77
N LYS A 292 -30.46 17.07 -22.81
CA LYS A 292 -31.79 17.65 -23.07
C LYS A 292 -31.75 19.18 -23.23
N LYS A 293 -30.63 19.82 -22.89
CA LYS A 293 -30.46 21.28 -22.81
C LYS A 293 -29.39 21.82 -23.76
N VAL A 294 -28.57 20.93 -24.32
CA VAL A 294 -27.49 21.26 -25.24
C VAL A 294 -27.67 20.38 -26.47
N GLU A 295 -27.70 20.99 -27.65
CA GLU A 295 -27.70 20.26 -28.91
C GLU A 295 -26.37 19.55 -29.08
N LEU A 296 -26.40 18.21 -29.05
CA LEU A 296 -25.23 17.36 -29.25
C LEU A 296 -25.31 16.74 -30.65
N PRO A 297 -24.31 16.95 -31.52
CA PRO A 297 -24.29 16.34 -32.84
C PRO A 297 -24.32 14.80 -32.75
N ALA A 298 -25.17 14.17 -33.58
CA ALA A 298 -25.38 12.72 -33.55
C ALA A 298 -24.06 11.94 -33.76
N ASN A 299 -23.22 12.40 -34.69
CA ASN A 299 -22.00 11.71 -35.15
C ASN A 299 -20.73 12.05 -34.36
N MET A 300 -20.83 12.75 -33.23
CA MET A 300 -19.65 13.16 -32.45
C MET A 300 -19.07 12.02 -31.60
N VAL A 301 -17.73 11.97 -31.51
CA VAL A 301 -16.97 11.04 -30.65
C VAL A 301 -17.39 11.21 -29.19
N THR A 302 -17.51 10.10 -28.45
CA THR A 302 -18.03 10.10 -27.07
C THR A 302 -17.25 11.03 -26.14
N ILE A 303 -15.92 11.02 -26.21
CA ILE A 303 -15.07 11.85 -25.34
C ILE A 303 -15.35 13.34 -25.57
N MET A 304 -15.53 13.76 -26.82
CA MET A 304 -15.91 15.15 -27.13
C MET A 304 -17.30 15.48 -26.59
N LYS A 305 -18.27 14.55 -26.68
CA LYS A 305 -19.60 14.74 -26.05
C LYS A 305 -19.48 14.96 -24.55
N GLU A 306 -18.61 14.21 -23.87
CA GLU A 306 -18.38 14.35 -22.42
C GLU A 306 -17.68 15.68 -22.07
N LYS A 307 -16.74 16.16 -22.90
CA LYS A 307 -16.14 17.50 -22.74
C LYS A 307 -17.20 18.60 -22.80
N ILE A 308 -18.08 18.58 -23.81
CA ILE A 308 -19.16 19.58 -23.95
C ILE A 308 -20.11 19.56 -22.75
N ILE A 309 -20.49 18.37 -22.28
CA ILE A 309 -21.35 18.22 -21.09
C ILE A 309 -20.66 18.84 -19.86
N SER A 310 -19.36 18.61 -19.71
CA SER A 310 -18.56 19.16 -18.62
C SER A 310 -18.44 20.67 -18.71
N ASP A 311 -18.18 21.24 -19.88
CA ASP A 311 -18.08 22.68 -20.09
C ASP A 311 -19.39 23.40 -19.70
N PHE A 312 -20.52 22.83 -20.11
CA PHE A 312 -21.84 23.34 -19.73
C PHE A 312 -22.06 23.32 -18.21
N LEU A 313 -21.75 22.20 -17.55
CA LEU A 313 -21.90 22.07 -16.10
C LEU A 313 -20.93 22.97 -15.34
N PHE A 314 -19.70 23.06 -15.80
CA PHE A 314 -18.66 23.90 -15.21
C PHE A 314 -19.07 25.36 -15.26
N LYS A 315 -19.53 25.86 -16.41
CA LYS A 315 -20.03 27.23 -16.55
C LYS A 315 -21.19 27.50 -15.59
N LYS A 316 -22.18 26.60 -15.57
CA LYS A 316 -23.36 26.72 -14.70
C LYS A 316 -23.00 26.75 -13.21
N PHE A 317 -22.09 25.89 -12.77
CA PHE A 317 -21.69 25.82 -11.36
C PHE A 317 -20.74 26.95 -10.97
N LYS A 318 -19.88 27.40 -11.89
CA LYS A 318 -18.98 28.54 -11.66
C LYS A 318 -19.74 29.85 -11.47
N GLU A 319 -20.82 30.06 -12.22
CA GLU A 319 -21.73 31.20 -12.03
C GLU A 319 -22.43 31.19 -10.65
N GLN A 320 -22.52 30.02 -10.00
CA GLN A 320 -23.17 29.83 -8.71
C GLN A 320 -22.19 29.72 -7.53
N ALA A 321 -20.89 29.63 -7.79
CA ALA A 321 -19.86 29.42 -6.77
C ALA A 321 -19.39 30.75 -6.18
N SER A 322 -19.44 30.87 -4.85
CA SER A 322 -18.99 32.08 -4.11
C SER A 322 -17.61 31.91 -3.46
N THR A 323 -17.00 30.73 -3.53
CA THR A 323 -15.80 30.36 -2.77
C THR A 323 -14.66 29.94 -3.69
N CYS A 324 -13.43 30.36 -3.38
CA CYS A 324 -12.21 29.93 -4.07
C CYS A 324 -11.67 28.57 -3.60
N ASP A 325 -12.29 27.94 -2.60
CA ASP A 325 -11.83 26.66 -2.07
C ASP A 325 -12.29 25.48 -2.94
N PRO A 326 -11.45 24.43 -3.11
CA PRO A 326 -11.85 23.23 -3.81
C PRO A 326 -12.94 22.48 -3.03
N VAL A 327 -13.95 22.01 -3.75
CA VAL A 327 -15.05 21.19 -3.22
C VAL A 327 -14.57 19.78 -2.90
N VAL A 328 -13.58 19.30 -3.65
CA VAL A 328 -12.92 18.02 -3.44
C VAL A 328 -11.44 18.13 -3.81
N THR A 329 -10.58 17.64 -2.93
CA THR A 329 -9.18 17.39 -3.21
C THR A 329 -8.89 15.93 -2.91
N PHE A 330 -8.27 15.23 -3.84
CA PHE A 330 -7.94 13.82 -3.69
C PHE A 330 -6.62 13.48 -4.36
N ARG A 331 -6.05 12.35 -3.96
CA ARG A 331 -4.86 11.76 -4.55
C ARG A 331 -5.27 10.54 -5.36
N CYS A 332 -4.66 10.38 -6.53
CA CYS A 332 -4.78 9.23 -7.40
C CYS A 332 -3.39 8.63 -7.63
N ILE A 333 -3.20 7.38 -7.20
CA ILE A 333 -1.96 6.64 -7.42
C ILE A 333 -2.14 5.76 -8.66
N PHE A 334 -1.30 5.97 -9.68
CA PHE A 334 -1.27 5.15 -10.90
C PHE A 334 -0.29 3.99 -10.73
N ARG A 335 -0.80 2.75 -10.71
CA ARG A 335 -0.01 1.53 -10.52
C ARG A 335 -0.08 0.61 -11.74
N PRO A 336 0.97 0.55 -12.58
CA PRO A 336 1.05 -0.45 -13.63
C PRO A 336 1.30 -1.84 -13.03
N LYS A 337 0.68 -2.88 -13.59
CA LYS A 337 0.85 -4.29 -13.21
C LYS A 337 1.12 -5.12 -14.45
N LYS A 338 2.22 -5.89 -14.44
CA LYS A 338 2.62 -6.75 -15.58
C LYS A 338 1.72 -7.98 -15.73
N GLU A 339 1.36 -8.63 -14.61
CA GLU A 339 0.62 -9.89 -14.63
C GLU A 339 -0.61 -9.85 -13.68
N PRO A 340 -1.83 -9.91 -14.23
CA PRO A 340 -2.17 -9.67 -15.64
C PRO A 340 -1.90 -8.20 -16.05
N THR A 341 -1.73 -7.92 -17.35
CA THR A 341 -1.37 -6.57 -17.83
C THR A 341 -2.52 -5.59 -17.67
N ARG A 342 -2.45 -4.78 -16.60
CA ARG A 342 -3.50 -3.84 -16.19
C ARG A 342 -2.92 -2.63 -15.48
N VAL A 343 -3.74 -1.59 -15.35
CA VAL A 343 -3.47 -0.44 -14.49
C VAL A 343 -4.46 -0.44 -13.34
N ILE A 344 -3.96 -0.22 -12.12
CA ILE A 344 -4.78 0.01 -10.93
C ILE A 344 -4.64 1.47 -10.54
N LEU A 345 -5.76 2.17 -10.44
CA LEU A 345 -5.82 3.52 -9.88
C LEU A 345 -6.31 3.43 -8.44
N GLU A 346 -5.54 3.97 -7.50
CA GLU A 346 -5.92 4.05 -6.09
C GLU A 346 -6.28 5.49 -5.76
N LEU A 347 -7.58 5.75 -5.59
CA LEU A 347 -8.09 7.07 -5.24
C LEU A 347 -8.25 7.18 -3.73
N SER A 348 -7.65 8.19 -3.11
CA SER A 348 -7.79 8.50 -1.70
C SER A 348 -8.20 9.95 -1.51
N ASP A 349 -9.27 10.17 -0.73
CA ASP A 349 -9.70 11.53 -0.37
C ASP A 349 -8.58 12.27 0.37
N LYS A 350 -8.44 13.58 0.16
CA LYS A 350 -7.57 14.45 0.97
C LYS A 350 -8.38 15.49 1.73
N LYS A 351 -9.35 16.11 1.05
CA LYS A 351 -10.22 17.14 1.61
C LYS A 351 -11.51 17.17 0.79
N SER A 352 -12.60 16.63 1.34
CA SER A 352 -13.91 16.72 0.71
C SER A 352 -15.00 17.00 1.74
N TYR A 353 -16.07 17.67 1.30
CA TYR A 353 -17.23 17.86 2.15
C TYR A 353 -18.07 16.57 2.20
N LYS A 354 -18.54 16.22 3.42
CA LYS A 354 -19.32 15.02 3.78
C LYS A 354 -19.85 14.18 2.60
N GLY A 355 -19.09 13.17 2.22
CA GLY A 355 -19.50 12.12 1.26
C GLY A 355 -19.34 12.48 -0.22
N ASP A 356 -18.94 13.71 -0.56
CA ASP A 356 -18.73 14.12 -1.96
C ASP A 356 -17.66 13.28 -2.65
N PHE A 357 -16.57 12.95 -1.96
CA PHE A 357 -15.55 12.06 -2.51
C PHE A 357 -16.10 10.65 -2.80
N LYS A 358 -16.96 10.10 -1.94
CA LYS A 358 -17.56 8.77 -2.17
C LYS A 358 -18.41 8.75 -3.44
N VAL A 359 -19.20 9.81 -3.67
CA VAL A 359 -20.00 9.97 -4.88
C VAL A 359 -19.12 10.15 -6.11
N LEU A 360 -18.08 10.99 -6.01
CA LEU A 360 -17.09 11.17 -7.07
C LEU A 360 -16.38 9.85 -7.42
N ALA A 361 -15.88 9.14 -6.41
CA ALA A 361 -15.16 7.88 -6.58
C ALA A 361 -16.03 6.81 -7.25
N GLY A 362 -17.32 6.71 -6.86
CA GLY A 362 -18.27 5.83 -7.52
C GLY A 362 -18.52 6.22 -8.99
N PHE A 363 -18.60 7.52 -9.27
CA PHE A 363 -18.72 8.02 -10.65
C PHE A 363 -17.48 7.70 -11.49
N LEU A 364 -16.28 7.98 -10.97
CA LEU A 364 -15.01 7.71 -11.66
C LEU A 364 -14.84 6.21 -11.92
N ASN A 365 -15.13 5.36 -10.93
CA ASN A 365 -15.07 3.90 -11.09
C ASN A 365 -15.97 3.38 -12.22
N GLY A 366 -17.16 3.97 -12.38
CA GLY A 366 -18.09 3.59 -13.46
C GLY A 366 -17.78 4.18 -14.83
N ARG A 367 -16.94 5.22 -14.94
CA ARG A 367 -16.76 5.99 -16.19
C ARG A 367 -15.35 5.97 -16.75
N VAL A 368 -14.33 6.09 -15.89
CA VAL A 368 -12.92 6.17 -16.31
C VAL A 368 -12.50 4.96 -17.15
N PRO A 369 -12.80 3.70 -16.77
CA PRO A 369 -12.46 2.55 -17.61
C PRO A 369 -13.07 2.62 -19.01
N ILE A 370 -14.33 3.04 -19.11
CA ILE A 370 -15.07 3.15 -20.38
C ILE A 370 -14.47 4.26 -21.27
N TRP A 371 -14.11 5.40 -20.68
CA TRP A 371 -13.51 6.49 -21.42
C TRP A 371 -12.12 6.12 -21.94
N ILE A 372 -11.29 5.52 -21.10
CA ILE A 372 -9.95 5.05 -21.48
C ILE A 372 -10.04 3.98 -22.57
N GLU A 373 -10.94 3.01 -22.43
CA GLU A 373 -11.17 2.00 -23.47
C GLU A 373 -11.51 2.62 -24.84
N ARG A 374 -12.36 3.65 -24.85
CA ARG A 374 -12.72 4.37 -26.09
C ARG A 374 -11.54 5.16 -26.65
N CYS A 375 -10.75 5.84 -25.81
CA CYS A 375 -9.53 6.52 -26.23
C CYS A 375 -8.55 5.54 -26.89
N MET A 376 -8.28 4.42 -26.22
CA MET A 376 -7.37 3.38 -26.69
C MET A 376 -7.84 2.77 -28.02
N THR A 377 -9.13 2.45 -28.13
CA THR A 377 -9.72 1.92 -29.37
C THR A 377 -9.60 2.92 -30.53
N TRP A 378 -9.86 4.21 -30.28
CA TRP A 378 -9.73 5.24 -31.29
C TRP A 378 -8.27 5.42 -31.74
N GLN A 379 -7.32 5.45 -30.79
CA GLN A 379 -5.89 5.54 -31.10
C GLN A 379 -5.45 4.37 -32.00
N GLN A 380 -5.90 3.15 -31.73
CA GLN A 380 -5.61 1.99 -32.58
C GLN A 380 -6.25 2.09 -33.98
N GLN A 381 -7.46 2.63 -34.10
CA GLN A 381 -8.12 2.83 -35.40
C GLN A 381 -7.41 3.90 -36.25
N VAL A 382 -6.91 4.96 -35.62
CA VAL A 382 -6.12 6.00 -36.31
C VAL A 382 -4.79 5.42 -36.79
N ALA A 383 -4.09 4.66 -35.93
CA ALA A 383 -2.85 3.99 -36.30
C ALA A 383 -3.02 3.03 -37.48
N LYS A 384 -4.15 2.29 -37.55
CA LYS A 384 -4.46 1.37 -38.67
C LYS A 384 -4.81 2.06 -39.99
N LYS A 385 -5.15 3.35 -40.01
CA LYS A 385 -5.47 4.12 -41.22
C LYS A 385 -4.26 4.86 -41.81
N GLN A 386 -3.17 4.94 -41.07
CA GLN A 386 -1.92 5.59 -41.46
C GLN A 386 -0.90 4.59 -42.06
N VAL A 387 -1.29 3.32 -42.14
CA VAL A 387 -0.62 2.21 -42.83
C VAL A 387 -1.48 1.87 -44.02
#